data_AF-A0A1F3EAT6-F1
#
_entry.id   AF-A0A1F3EAT6-F1
#
_cell.length_a   1.000
_cell.length_b   1.000
_cell.length_c   1.000
_cell.angle_alpha   90.00
_cell.angle_beta   90.00
_cell.angle_gamma   90.00
#
_symmetry.space_group_name_H-M   'P 1'
#
loop_
_entity.id
_entity.type
_entity.pdbx_description
1 polymer ?
#
loop_
_entity_poly.entity_id
_entity_poly.type
_entity_poly.pdbx_seq_one_letter_code
_entity_poly.pdbx_strand_id
1 'polypeptide(L)'
;MKNYSTSLFITLAALFLINSNVFSQETQPQALTKEQQTLLKLETNVKKAQDKVDKTLAKLASADSLINAAIELENEANSNLDIIENEESAFNKDMSTQMKELDKTRKKASDEENKAIDKEMKALDTKYKAGLKEFEKRYAAENKKLQTAESNKSKASEKQKQYKPVLKDAQAALEAAQEKLDEYQSKEE
;
A
#
# COMPACT_ATOMS: atom_id res chain seq x y z
N MET A 1 8.06 -39.90 -21.24
CA MET A 1 9.09 -40.63 -20.46
C MET A 1 8.85 -40.35 -18.98
N LYS A 2 8.63 -41.43 -18.20
CA LYS A 2 8.74 -41.61 -16.73
C LYS A 2 8.05 -40.55 -15.85
N ASN A 3 6.80 -40.69 -15.43
CA ASN A 3 6.15 -41.64 -14.48
C ASN A 3 6.42 -41.35 -12.99
N TYR A 4 5.32 -40.99 -12.31
CA TYR A 4 5.15 -41.00 -10.85
C TYR A 4 5.39 -42.39 -10.26
N SER A 5 6.00 -42.48 -9.08
CA SER A 5 6.01 -43.70 -8.28
C SER A 5 5.88 -43.37 -6.79
N THR A 6 4.67 -43.60 -6.30
CA THR A 6 4.28 -43.95 -4.94
C THR A 6 4.87 -45.31 -4.56
N SER A 7 5.44 -45.44 -3.35
CA SER A 7 5.48 -46.68 -2.55
C SER A 7 5.91 -46.33 -1.11
N LEU A 8 5.07 -46.53 -0.10
CA LEU A 8 4.71 -47.80 0.54
C LEU A 8 5.74 -48.17 1.63
N PHE A 9 5.44 -47.84 2.88
CA PHE A 9 5.90 -48.64 4.03
C PHE A 9 4.74 -48.83 5.02
N ILE A 10 4.27 -50.07 5.02
CA ILE A 10 3.24 -50.66 5.86
C ILE A 10 3.92 -51.21 7.13
N THR A 11 3.46 -50.72 8.27
CA THR A 11 3.12 -51.41 9.53
C THR A 11 4.02 -52.53 10.10
N LEU A 12 4.47 -52.35 11.35
CA LEU A 12 4.71 -53.41 12.35
C LEU A 12 4.52 -52.79 13.75
N ALA A 13 3.31 -52.84 14.32
CA ALA A 13 2.79 -53.86 15.23
C ALA A 13 3.45 -53.91 16.62
N ALA A 14 2.68 -53.38 17.59
CA ALA A 14 2.40 -53.91 18.93
C ALA A 14 3.57 -54.31 19.86
N LEU A 15 3.71 -53.56 20.95
CA LEU A 15 3.86 -54.09 22.33
C LEU A 15 4.04 -52.92 23.30
N PHE A 16 2.96 -52.45 23.93
CA PHE A 16 3.01 -51.89 25.29
C PHE A 16 1.59 -51.93 25.88
N LEU A 17 1.19 -53.12 26.33
CA LEU A 17 0.17 -53.31 27.34
C LEU A 17 0.89 -53.72 28.63
N ILE A 18 1.21 -52.74 29.49
CA ILE A 18 1.35 -52.95 30.93
C ILE A 18 0.75 -51.73 31.64
N ASN A 19 -0.31 -51.99 32.40
CA ASN A 19 -1.04 -51.08 33.28
C ASN A 19 -0.16 -50.38 34.32
N SER A 20 -0.50 -49.15 34.65
CA SER A 20 -0.79 -48.76 36.05
C SER A 20 -1.30 -47.31 36.11
N ASN A 21 -2.61 -47.17 36.36
CA ASN A 21 -3.22 -46.14 37.21
C ASN A 21 -2.48 -44.78 37.28
N VAL A 22 -2.30 -44.11 36.13
CA VAL A 22 -1.93 -42.69 36.15
C VAL A 22 -3.22 -41.92 36.39
N PHE A 23 -3.55 -41.77 37.67
CA PHE A 23 -4.11 -40.56 38.25
C PHE A 23 -4.84 -39.66 37.23
N SER A 24 -6.05 -40.04 36.83
CA SER A 24 -7.07 -39.05 36.52
C SER A 24 -7.40 -38.38 37.84
N GLN A 25 -6.51 -37.50 38.30
CA GLN A 25 -6.95 -36.40 39.14
C GLN A 25 -7.93 -35.64 38.27
N GLU A 26 -9.21 -35.91 38.46
CA GLU A 26 -10.23 -34.89 38.30
C GLU A 26 -9.75 -33.72 39.18
N THR A 27 -8.92 -32.85 38.63
CA THR A 27 -8.87 -31.47 39.08
C THR A 27 -10.28 -30.97 38.84
N GLN A 28 -11.14 -31.15 39.84
CA GLN A 28 -12.39 -30.43 39.91
C GLN A 28 -12.03 -28.98 39.57
N PRO A 29 -12.66 -28.37 38.56
CA PRO A 29 -12.43 -26.96 38.29
C PRO A 29 -12.71 -26.23 39.59
N GLN A 30 -11.66 -25.73 40.24
CA GLN A 30 -11.77 -25.02 41.49
C GLN A 30 -12.62 -23.80 41.15
N ALA A 31 -13.89 -23.83 41.56
CA ALA A 31 -14.84 -22.79 41.21
C ALA A 31 -14.29 -21.48 41.79
N LEU A 32 -13.93 -20.54 40.91
CA LEU A 32 -13.38 -19.24 41.29
C LEU A 32 -14.27 -18.63 42.38
N THR A 33 -13.66 -18.06 43.42
CA THR A 33 -14.42 -17.31 44.44
C THR A 33 -15.10 -16.11 43.78
N LYS A 34 -16.08 -15.51 44.47
CA LYS A 34 -16.77 -14.32 43.95
C LYS A 34 -15.79 -13.16 43.71
N GLU A 35 -14.77 -12.99 44.56
CA GLU A 35 -13.71 -12.00 44.33
C GLU A 35 -12.93 -12.32 43.06
N GLN A 36 -12.47 -13.58 42.91
CA GLN A 36 -11.70 -14.01 41.74
C GLN A 36 -12.49 -13.87 40.42
N GLN A 37 -13.80 -14.14 40.44
CA GLN A 37 -14.67 -13.92 39.28
C GLN A 37 -14.83 -12.43 38.95
N THR A 38 -14.92 -11.57 39.96
CA THR A 38 -15.06 -10.12 39.80
C THR A 38 -13.78 -9.51 39.23
N LEU A 39 -12.64 -9.87 39.81
CA LEU A 39 -11.32 -9.46 39.33
C LEU A 39 -11.11 -9.88 37.87
N LEU A 40 -11.34 -11.16 37.54
CA LEU A 40 -11.21 -11.67 36.18
C LEU A 40 -12.10 -10.90 35.18
N LYS A 41 -13.31 -10.52 35.59
CA LYS A 41 -14.23 -9.74 34.76
C LYS A 41 -13.70 -8.32 34.52
N LEU A 42 -13.15 -7.66 35.54
CA LEU A 42 -12.56 -6.32 35.43
C LEU A 42 -11.32 -6.34 34.52
N GLU A 43 -10.41 -7.30 34.72
CA GLU A 43 -9.24 -7.50 33.85
C GLU A 43 -9.66 -7.78 32.40
N THR A 44 -10.68 -8.61 32.20
CA THR A 44 -11.24 -8.88 30.86
C THR A 44 -11.81 -7.61 30.21
N ASN A 45 -12.44 -6.73 30.99
CA ASN A 45 -12.98 -5.47 30.46
C ASN A 45 -11.86 -4.50 30.07
N VAL A 46 -10.82 -4.36 30.89
CA VAL A 46 -9.61 -3.59 30.56
C VAL A 46 -9.00 -4.11 29.26
N LYS A 47 -8.79 -5.42 29.15
CA LYS A 47 -8.24 -6.05 27.94
C LYS A 47 -9.09 -5.78 26.70
N LYS A 48 -10.41 -5.91 26.80
CA LYS A 48 -11.33 -5.61 25.67
C LYS A 48 -11.27 -4.13 25.26
N ALA A 49 -11.15 -3.22 26.22
CA ALA A 49 -11.02 -1.79 25.94
C ALA A 49 -9.67 -1.49 25.26
N GLN A 50 -8.58 -2.09 25.74
CA GLN A 50 -7.25 -2.00 25.13
C GLN A 50 -7.27 -2.54 23.70
N ASP A 51 -7.83 -3.72 23.47
CA ASP A 51 -7.97 -4.31 22.13
C ASP A 51 -8.70 -3.37 21.15
N LYS A 52 -9.67 -2.58 21.65
CA LYS A 52 -10.40 -1.60 20.85
C LYS A 52 -9.54 -0.37 20.52
N VAL A 53 -8.73 0.10 21.46
CA VAL A 53 -7.74 1.16 21.23
C VAL A 53 -6.75 0.71 20.15
N ASP A 54 -6.14 -0.46 20.32
CA ASP A 54 -5.12 -0.99 19.42
C ASP A 54 -5.66 -1.19 17.99
N LYS A 55 -6.87 -1.75 17.87
CA LYS A 55 -7.53 -1.90 16.56
C LYS A 55 -7.78 -0.55 15.89
N THR A 56 -8.21 0.45 16.65
CA THR A 56 -8.46 1.80 16.12
C THR A 56 -7.16 2.47 15.69
N LEU A 57 -6.10 2.38 16.51
CA LEU A 57 -4.78 2.88 16.18
C LEU A 57 -4.22 2.23 14.90
N ALA A 58 -4.39 0.93 14.73
CA ALA A 58 -3.97 0.24 13.51
C ALA A 58 -4.70 0.77 12.25
N LYS A 59 -5.99 1.15 12.37
CA LYS A 59 -6.73 1.78 11.27
C LYS A 59 -6.23 3.18 10.94
N LEU A 60 -5.82 3.95 11.94
CA LEU A 60 -5.22 5.27 11.76
C LEU A 60 -3.81 5.17 11.17
N ALA A 61 -2.99 4.24 11.63
CA ALA A 61 -1.67 3.97 11.04
C ALA A 61 -1.77 3.58 9.56
N SER A 62 -2.80 2.83 9.18
CA SER A 62 -3.09 2.55 7.76
C SER A 62 -3.44 3.82 6.97
N ALA A 63 -4.09 4.82 7.59
CA ALA A 63 -4.35 6.10 6.94
C ALA A 63 -3.06 6.90 6.75
N ASP A 64 -2.17 6.90 7.73
CA ASP A 64 -0.88 7.59 7.65
C ASP A 64 0.02 6.95 6.59
N SER A 65 0.00 5.62 6.46
CA SER A 65 0.68 4.91 5.37
C SER A 65 0.18 5.33 3.99
N LEU A 66 -1.14 5.52 3.81
CA LEU A 66 -1.71 6.00 2.55
C LEU A 66 -1.27 7.45 2.25
N ILE A 67 -1.16 8.30 3.27
CA ILE A 67 -0.67 9.69 3.11
C ILE A 67 0.78 9.68 2.65
N ASN A 68 1.64 8.89 3.29
CA ASN A 68 3.06 8.80 2.91
C ASN A 68 3.22 8.30 1.48
N ALA A 69 2.51 7.23 1.10
CA ALA A 69 2.51 6.72 -0.26
C ALA A 69 2.01 7.75 -1.28
N ALA A 70 1.02 8.58 -0.92
CA ALA A 70 0.55 9.66 -1.78
C ALA A 70 1.59 10.76 -1.97
N ILE A 71 2.29 11.16 -0.90
CA ILE A 71 3.35 12.18 -0.95
C ILE A 71 4.51 11.71 -1.83
N GLU A 72 4.92 10.45 -1.68
CA GLU A 72 5.98 9.86 -2.52
C GLU A 72 5.59 9.89 -4.00
N LEU A 73 4.37 9.44 -4.34
CA LEU A 73 3.86 9.45 -5.70
C LEU A 73 3.76 10.87 -6.29
N GLU A 74 3.33 11.86 -5.51
CA GLU A 74 3.27 13.25 -5.97
C GLU A 74 4.65 13.84 -6.26
N ASN A 75 5.59 13.62 -5.35
CA ASN A 75 6.95 14.12 -5.53
C ASN A 75 7.62 13.49 -6.76
N GLU A 76 7.48 12.17 -6.92
CA GLU A 76 8.00 11.46 -8.07
C GLU A 76 7.35 11.94 -9.37
N ALA A 77 6.02 12.01 -9.41
CA ALA A 77 5.29 12.41 -10.61
C ALA A 77 5.60 13.85 -11.02
N ASN A 78 5.61 14.80 -10.08
CA ASN A 78 5.92 16.21 -10.37
C ASN A 78 7.36 16.37 -10.88
N SER A 79 8.33 15.71 -10.24
CA SER A 79 9.72 15.74 -10.72
C SER A 79 9.84 15.17 -12.13
N ASN A 80 9.11 14.10 -12.44
CA ASN A 80 9.15 13.51 -13.78
C ASN A 80 8.43 14.38 -14.81
N LEU A 81 7.32 15.05 -14.44
CA LEU A 81 6.61 15.98 -15.32
C LEU A 81 7.51 17.13 -15.75
N ASP A 82 8.25 17.73 -14.82
CA ASP A 82 9.23 18.79 -15.13
C ASP A 82 10.32 18.30 -16.10
N ILE A 83 10.80 17.07 -15.92
CA ILE A 83 11.78 16.46 -16.82
C ILE A 83 11.17 16.25 -18.22
N ILE A 84 9.96 15.70 -18.29
CA ILE A 84 9.25 15.45 -19.56
C ILE A 84 9.02 16.77 -20.31
N GLU A 85 8.61 17.83 -19.61
CA GLU A 85 8.39 19.16 -20.21
C GLU A 85 9.66 19.75 -20.82
N ASN A 86 10.77 19.65 -20.08
CA ASN A 86 12.07 20.13 -20.57
C ASN A 86 12.55 19.33 -21.79
N GLU A 87 12.41 18.01 -21.77
CA GLU A 87 12.77 17.14 -22.89
C GLU A 87 11.89 17.40 -24.13
N GLU A 88 10.58 17.57 -23.94
CA GLU A 88 9.65 17.90 -25.02
C GLU A 88 9.99 19.27 -25.63
N SER A 89 10.28 20.27 -24.80
CA SER A 89 10.70 21.60 -25.25
C SER A 89 12.00 21.53 -26.08
N ALA A 90 12.98 20.76 -25.62
CA ALA A 90 14.23 20.54 -26.34
C ALA A 90 13.99 19.81 -27.68
N PHE A 91 13.17 18.76 -27.68
CA PHE A 91 12.77 18.04 -28.88
C PHE A 91 12.07 18.94 -29.90
N ASN A 92 11.14 19.78 -29.46
CA ASN A 92 10.42 20.71 -30.32
C ASN A 92 11.37 21.74 -30.97
N LYS A 93 12.36 22.22 -30.22
CA LYS A 93 13.40 23.14 -30.74
C LYS A 93 14.29 22.46 -31.77
N ASP A 94 14.73 21.23 -31.50
CA ASP A 94 15.55 20.43 -32.42
C ASP A 94 14.83 20.17 -33.74
N MET A 95 13.59 19.67 -33.66
CA MET A 95 12.74 19.39 -34.84
C MET A 95 12.45 20.66 -35.65
N SER A 96 12.15 21.79 -34.97
CA SER A 96 11.96 23.08 -35.64
C SER A 96 13.22 23.58 -36.35
N THR A 97 14.38 23.38 -35.74
CA THR A 97 15.67 23.80 -36.32
C THR A 97 15.99 22.98 -37.56
N GLN A 98 15.89 21.64 -37.48
CA GLN A 98 16.10 20.75 -38.62
C GLN A 98 15.13 21.07 -39.77
N MET A 99 13.85 21.31 -39.48
CA MET A 99 12.89 21.67 -40.52
C MET A 99 13.25 22.99 -41.21
N LYS A 100 13.65 24.01 -40.45
CA LYS A 100 14.10 25.30 -41.00
C LYS A 100 15.35 25.17 -41.86
N GLU A 101 16.26 24.28 -41.51
CA GLU A 101 17.48 24.02 -42.29
C GLU A 101 17.16 23.29 -43.60
N LEU A 102 16.27 22.30 -43.57
CA LEU A 102 15.76 21.65 -44.78
C LEU A 102 15.05 22.65 -45.69
N ASP A 103 14.20 23.52 -45.14
CA ASP A 103 13.53 24.58 -45.89
C ASP A 103 14.52 25.55 -46.56
N LYS A 104 15.61 25.92 -45.87
CA LYS A 104 16.66 26.77 -46.44
C LYS A 104 17.42 26.07 -47.56
N THR A 105 17.67 24.77 -47.41
CA THR A 105 18.38 23.94 -48.40
C THR A 105 17.51 23.77 -49.65
N ARG A 106 16.22 23.46 -49.46
CA ARG A 106 15.22 23.32 -50.53
C ARG A 106 15.15 24.53 -51.45
N LYS A 107 15.20 25.74 -50.88
CA LYS A 107 15.14 27.01 -51.65
C LYS A 107 16.33 27.21 -52.61
N LYS A 108 17.42 26.47 -52.44
CA LYS A 108 18.65 26.57 -53.24
C LYS A 108 18.92 25.34 -54.10
N ALA A 109 18.08 24.31 -53.99
CA ALA A 109 18.28 23.00 -54.58
C ALA A 109 17.66 22.88 -55.98
N SER A 110 18.20 21.98 -56.80
CA SER A 110 17.61 21.62 -58.10
C SER A 110 16.32 20.82 -57.97
N ASP A 111 15.59 20.64 -59.08
CA ASP A 111 14.35 19.85 -59.09
C ASP A 111 14.57 18.39 -58.68
N GLU A 112 15.71 17.79 -59.05
CA GLU A 112 16.08 16.44 -58.61
C GLU A 112 16.40 16.38 -57.10
N GLU A 113 17.13 17.36 -56.57
CA GLU A 113 17.51 17.45 -55.16
C GLU A 113 16.28 17.71 -54.26
N ASN A 114 15.32 18.51 -54.74
CA ASN A 114 14.07 18.79 -54.04
C ASN A 114 13.27 17.53 -53.72
N LYS A 115 13.31 16.49 -54.57
CA LYS A 115 12.64 15.22 -54.29
C LYS A 115 13.24 14.47 -53.09
N ALA A 116 14.54 14.59 -52.87
CA ALA A 116 15.21 14.00 -51.72
C ALA A 116 14.87 14.79 -50.45
N ILE A 117 14.95 16.11 -50.50
CA ILE A 117 14.62 17.00 -49.38
C ILE A 117 13.16 16.83 -48.94
N ASP A 118 12.22 16.74 -49.89
CA ASP A 118 10.80 16.50 -49.58
C ASP A 118 10.57 15.16 -48.85
N LYS A 119 11.37 14.13 -49.15
CA LYS A 119 11.31 12.85 -48.41
C LYS A 119 11.86 13.00 -47.00
N GLU A 120 12.97 13.71 -46.83
CA GLU A 120 13.55 13.99 -45.51
C GLU A 120 12.60 14.82 -44.64
N MET A 121 11.97 15.86 -45.18
CA MET A 121 10.97 16.66 -44.46
C MET A 121 9.77 15.79 -44.01
N LYS A 122 9.29 14.88 -44.86
CA LYS A 122 8.22 13.93 -44.48
C LYS A 122 8.66 12.93 -43.41
N ALA A 123 9.90 12.45 -43.49
CA ALA A 123 10.47 11.58 -42.46
C ALA A 123 10.59 12.32 -41.13
N LEU A 124 11.00 13.60 -41.15
CA LEU A 124 11.10 14.45 -39.98
C LEU A 124 9.72 14.72 -39.36
N ASP A 125 8.69 15.01 -40.16
CA ASP A 125 7.30 15.16 -39.68
C ASP A 125 6.77 13.87 -39.04
N THR A 126 7.09 12.71 -39.63
CA THR A 126 6.72 11.41 -39.07
C THR A 126 7.42 11.17 -37.73
N LYS A 127 8.72 11.47 -37.63
CA LYS A 127 9.50 11.41 -36.38
C LYS A 127 8.93 12.35 -35.33
N TYR A 128 8.58 13.58 -35.72
CA TYR A 128 7.97 14.58 -34.83
C TYR A 128 6.68 14.06 -34.21
N LYS A 129 5.74 13.60 -35.04
CA LYS A 129 4.46 13.03 -34.58
C LYS A 129 4.63 11.80 -33.69
N ALA A 130 5.60 10.93 -34.01
CA ALA A 130 5.91 9.78 -33.18
C ALA A 130 6.47 10.20 -31.81
N GLY A 131 7.36 11.19 -31.78
CA GLY A 131 7.92 11.75 -30.55
C GLY A 131 6.85 12.37 -29.66
N LEU A 132 5.96 13.20 -30.21
CA LEU A 132 4.86 13.80 -29.45
C LEU A 132 3.96 12.74 -28.79
N LYS A 133 3.61 11.68 -29.52
CA LYS A 133 2.83 10.56 -28.96
C LYS A 133 3.55 9.86 -27.82
N GLU A 134 4.88 9.82 -27.84
CA GLU A 134 5.65 9.22 -26.75
C GLU A 134 5.67 10.12 -25.52
N PHE A 135 5.82 11.43 -25.70
CA PHE A 135 5.64 12.40 -24.61
C PHE A 135 4.24 12.33 -24.00
N GLU A 136 3.18 12.30 -24.81
CA GLU A 136 1.79 12.14 -24.35
C GLU A 136 1.60 10.90 -23.47
N LYS A 137 2.16 9.75 -23.85
CA LYS A 137 2.10 8.52 -23.02
C LYS A 137 2.82 8.70 -21.69
N ARG A 138 3.98 9.35 -21.68
CA ARG A 138 4.76 9.61 -20.47
C ARG A 138 4.00 10.55 -19.54
N TYR A 139 3.45 11.65 -20.04
CA TYR A 139 2.55 12.51 -19.27
C TYR A 139 1.36 11.74 -18.71
N ALA A 140 0.70 10.90 -19.52
CA ALA A 140 -0.43 10.11 -19.06
C ALA A 140 -0.05 9.13 -17.94
N ALA A 141 1.17 8.57 -17.95
CA ALA A 141 1.66 7.70 -16.89
C ALA A 141 1.86 8.47 -15.57
N GLU A 142 2.52 9.64 -15.61
CA GLU A 142 2.73 10.45 -14.40
C GLU A 142 1.41 11.04 -13.87
N ASN A 143 0.49 11.45 -14.75
CA ASN A 143 -0.84 11.90 -14.34
C ASN A 143 -1.66 10.80 -13.64
N LYS A 144 -1.49 9.52 -14.03
CA LYS A 144 -2.10 8.39 -13.30
C LYS A 144 -1.53 8.22 -11.90
N LYS A 145 -0.24 8.50 -11.69
CA LYS A 145 0.37 8.50 -10.35
C LYS A 145 -0.24 9.60 -9.49
N LEU A 146 -0.42 10.81 -10.03
CA LEU A 146 -1.10 11.92 -9.33
C LEU A 146 -2.55 11.57 -8.95
N GLN A 147 -3.32 11.00 -9.87
CA GLN A 147 -4.68 10.52 -9.58
C GLN A 147 -4.70 9.45 -8.47
N THR A 148 -3.71 8.56 -8.47
CA THR A 148 -3.57 7.52 -7.44
C THR A 148 -3.24 8.15 -6.08
N ALA A 149 -2.34 9.13 -6.06
CA ALA A 149 -1.99 9.88 -4.85
C ALA A 149 -3.21 10.61 -4.27
N GLU A 150 -4.01 11.28 -5.11
CA GLU A 150 -5.25 11.93 -4.69
C GLU A 150 -6.25 10.92 -4.10
N SER A 151 -6.44 9.77 -4.76
CA SER A 151 -7.29 8.69 -4.24
C SER A 151 -6.81 8.19 -2.86
N ASN A 152 -5.50 8.04 -2.68
CA ASN A 152 -4.92 7.63 -1.40
C ASN A 152 -5.15 8.68 -0.30
N LYS A 153 -4.94 9.97 -0.61
CA LYS A 153 -5.24 11.07 0.32
C LYS A 153 -6.71 11.11 0.73
N SER A 154 -7.61 10.92 -0.23
CA SER A 154 -9.06 10.88 0.03
C SER A 154 -9.41 9.73 0.99
N LYS A 155 -8.96 8.50 0.68
CA LYS A 155 -9.16 7.32 1.54
C LYS A 155 -8.55 7.51 2.93
N ALA A 156 -7.38 8.12 3.02
CA ALA A 156 -6.74 8.41 4.31
C ALA A 156 -7.56 9.42 5.12
N SER A 157 -8.02 10.49 4.49
CA SER A 157 -8.87 11.52 5.11
C SER A 157 -10.17 10.91 5.65
N GLU A 158 -10.84 10.05 4.88
CA GLU A 158 -12.03 9.32 5.31
C GLU A 158 -11.75 8.44 6.53
N LYS A 159 -10.67 7.66 6.51
CA LYS A 159 -10.25 6.85 7.66
C LYS A 159 -9.98 7.71 8.89
N GLN A 160 -9.26 8.82 8.74
CA GLN A 160 -8.98 9.72 9.85
C GLN A 160 -10.27 10.33 10.43
N LYS A 161 -11.20 10.78 9.58
CA LYS A 161 -12.51 11.29 10.01
C LYS A 161 -13.32 10.23 10.75
N GLN A 162 -13.30 8.98 10.28
CA GLN A 162 -14.03 7.89 10.89
C GLN A 162 -13.41 7.45 12.23
N TYR A 163 -12.09 7.31 12.31
CA TYR A 163 -11.44 6.61 13.42
C TYR A 163 -10.82 7.52 14.48
N LYS A 164 -10.57 8.81 14.20
CA LYS A 164 -10.10 9.75 15.24
C LYS A 164 -11.11 9.91 16.39
N PRO A 165 -12.43 10.09 16.14
CA PRO A 165 -13.42 10.14 17.22
C PRO A 165 -13.52 8.82 17.97
N VAL A 166 -13.52 7.69 17.24
CA VAL A 166 -13.60 6.34 17.82
C VAL A 166 -12.40 6.06 18.74
N LEU A 167 -11.21 6.58 18.40
CA LEU A 167 -10.03 6.43 19.25
C LEU A 167 -10.23 7.15 20.58
N LYS A 168 -10.71 8.40 20.55
CA LYS A 168 -11.02 9.17 21.76
C LYS A 168 -12.00 8.43 22.66
N ASP A 169 -13.09 7.91 22.09
CA ASP A 169 -14.09 7.15 22.84
C ASP A 169 -13.53 5.84 23.39
N ALA A 170 -12.66 5.15 22.63
CA ALA A 170 -12.01 3.92 23.07
C ALA A 170 -11.00 4.18 24.21
N GLN A 171 -10.25 5.27 24.14
CA GLN A 171 -9.32 5.70 25.19
C GLN A 171 -10.06 6.04 26.48
N ALA A 172 -11.16 6.81 26.40
CA ALA A 172 -12.00 7.09 27.57
C ALA A 172 -12.60 5.82 28.19
N ALA A 173 -13.01 4.85 27.36
CA ALA A 173 -13.52 3.57 27.85
C ALA A 173 -12.43 2.71 28.52
N LEU A 174 -11.19 2.78 28.03
CA LEU A 174 -10.04 2.11 28.63
C LEU A 174 -9.69 2.73 29.98
N GLU A 175 -9.62 4.06 30.06
CA GLU A 175 -9.38 4.79 31.30
C GLU A 175 -10.43 4.44 32.36
N ALA A 176 -11.73 4.53 32.01
CA ALA A 176 -12.81 4.16 32.92
C ALA A 176 -12.83 2.66 33.31
N ALA A 177 -12.29 1.78 32.48
CA ALA A 177 -12.15 0.36 32.83
C ALA A 177 -10.97 0.13 33.78
N GLN A 178 -9.87 0.87 33.59
CA GLN A 178 -8.69 0.82 34.44
C GLN A 178 -9.01 1.40 35.83
N GLU A 179 -9.67 2.55 35.91
CA GLU A 179 -10.12 3.14 37.18
C GLU A 179 -10.95 2.16 38.02
N LYS A 180 -11.88 1.42 37.38
CA LYS A 180 -12.69 0.40 38.08
C LYS A 180 -11.87 -0.79 38.59
N LEU A 181 -10.83 -1.19 37.86
CA LEU A 181 -9.93 -2.26 38.29
C LEU A 181 -9.08 -1.79 39.48
N ASP A 182 -8.50 -0.59 39.38
CA ASP A 182 -7.67 0.01 40.41
C ASP A 182 -8.47 0.29 41.70
N GLU A 183 -9.71 0.77 41.57
CA GLU A 183 -10.65 0.92 42.70
C GLU A 183 -11.03 -0.40 43.36
N TYR A 184 -11.09 -1.50 42.60
CA TYR A 184 -11.38 -2.82 43.15
C TYR A 184 -10.17 -3.35 43.93
N GLN A 185 -8.97 -3.22 43.36
CA GLN A 185 -7.73 -3.67 43.98
C GLN A 185 -7.38 -2.89 45.25
N SER A 186 -7.59 -1.57 45.26
CA SER A 186 -7.36 -0.72 46.43
C SER A 186 -8.35 -0.91 47.59
N LYS A 187 -9.50 -1.57 47.35
CA LYS A 187 -10.46 -1.94 48.41
C LYS A 187 -10.17 -3.30 49.05
N GLU A 188 -9.29 -4.10 48.43
CA GLU A 188 -8.87 -5.42 48.91
C GLU A 188 -7.53 -5.35 49.70
N GLU A 189 -6.84 -4.20 49.69
CA GLU A 189 -5.68 -3.88 50.55
C GLU A 189 -6.10 -3.35 51.93
#